data_AF-A0A6I5HDY0-F1
#
_entry.id   AF-A0A6I5HDY0-F1
#
_cell.length_a   1.000
_cell.length_b   1.000
_cell.length_c   1.000
_cell.angle_alpha   90.00
_cell.angle_beta   90.00
_cell.angle_gamma   90.00
#
_symmetry.space_group_name_H-M   'P 1'
#
loop_
_entity.id
_entity.type
_entity.pdbx_description
1 polymer ?
#
loop_
_entity_poly.entity_id
_entity_poly.type
_entity_poly.pdbx_seq_one_letter_code
_entity_poly.pdbx_strand_id
1 'polypeptide(L)'
;PDEPRTVPDEPRTVPEGTAAPGLAGDHDCVLCTSAVPGLTDRAARGPAARYVWDLADRDNSRWVVPFGADGVRGAAHHRDQLPLWLSGELAPVTTDWALLTPDPVEPSGPAEPSRPVGPTEPTDPMTEEPHV
;
A
#
# COMPACT_ATOMS: atom_id res chain seq x y z
N PRO A 1 14.76 -17.50 43.66
CA PRO A 1 14.72 -18.48 42.56
C PRO A 1 13.64 -18.07 41.56
N ASP A 2 14.07 -17.41 40.48
CA ASP A 2 13.19 -17.06 39.36
C ASP A 2 12.78 -18.34 38.62
N GLU A 3 11.48 -18.52 38.43
CA GLU A 3 10.93 -19.59 37.60
C GLU A 3 10.93 -19.10 36.13
N PRO A 4 11.53 -19.85 35.18
CA PRO A 4 11.55 -19.40 33.79
C PRO A 4 10.14 -19.46 33.21
N ARG A 5 9.65 -18.29 32.77
CA ARG A 5 8.38 -18.15 32.06
C ARG A 5 8.52 -18.77 30.67
N THR A 6 8.06 -20.01 30.49
CA THR A 6 8.00 -20.65 29.17
C THR A 6 6.89 -20.00 28.36
N VAL A 7 7.26 -19.22 27.33
CA VAL A 7 6.34 -18.82 26.26
C VAL A 7 6.47 -19.88 25.18
N PRO A 8 5.41 -20.61 24.80
CA PRO A 8 5.47 -21.47 23.63
C PRO A 8 5.43 -20.57 22.40
N ASP A 9 6.57 -20.40 21.73
CA ASP A 9 6.63 -19.93 20.35
C ASP A 9 6.40 -21.14 19.43
N GLU A 10 5.18 -21.67 19.43
CA GLU A 10 4.81 -22.64 18.40
C GLU A 10 4.47 -21.87 17.12
N PRO A 11 5.14 -22.16 15.99
CA PRO A 11 4.83 -21.51 14.73
C PRO A 11 3.40 -21.88 14.36
N ARG A 12 2.50 -20.90 14.45
CA ARG A 12 1.13 -21.04 14.00
C ARG A 12 1.16 -21.45 12.53
N THR A 13 0.85 -22.72 12.25
CA THR A 13 0.73 -23.23 10.89
C THR A 13 -0.35 -22.44 10.17
N VAL A 14 0.08 -21.55 9.28
CA VAL A 14 -0.81 -20.79 8.40
C VAL A 14 -1.30 -21.77 7.34
N PRO A 15 -2.61 -21.97 7.15
CA PRO A 15 -3.12 -22.95 6.21
C PRO A 15 -2.57 -22.70 4.79
N GLU A 16 -2.06 -23.77 4.16
CA GLU A 16 -1.59 -23.80 2.77
C GLU A 16 -2.69 -23.27 1.85
N GLY A 17 -2.54 -22.03 1.40
CA GLY A 17 -3.56 -21.28 0.67
C GLY A 17 -3.67 -19.80 1.07
N THR A 18 -3.03 -19.41 2.19
CA THR A 18 -3.04 -18.01 2.70
C THR A 18 -1.65 -17.40 2.91
N ALA A 19 -0.59 -18.05 2.44
CA ALA A 19 0.77 -17.52 2.54
C ALA A 19 0.95 -16.32 1.60
N ALA A 20 1.20 -15.14 2.17
CA ALA A 20 1.62 -13.98 1.40
C ALA A 20 2.94 -14.31 0.67
N PRO A 21 3.13 -13.80 -0.57
CA PRO A 21 4.36 -14.06 -1.31
C PRO A 21 5.57 -13.48 -0.59
N GLY A 22 6.72 -14.14 -0.72
CA GLY A 22 7.99 -13.58 -0.27
C GLY A 22 8.36 -12.36 -1.11
N LEU A 23 8.94 -11.35 -0.46
CA LEU A 23 9.45 -10.14 -1.10
C LEU A 23 10.92 -9.98 -0.73
N ALA A 24 11.75 -9.68 -1.73
CA ALA A 24 13.16 -9.33 -1.53
C ALA A 24 13.28 -7.84 -1.22
N GLY A 25 14.38 -7.44 -0.60
CA GLY A 25 14.67 -6.06 -0.23
C GLY A 25 14.38 -5.76 1.24
N ASP A 26 14.84 -4.60 1.69
CA ASP A 26 14.67 -4.09 3.04
C ASP A 26 14.53 -2.56 2.98
N HIS A 27 14.57 -1.86 4.12
CA HIS A 27 14.47 -0.40 4.13
C HIS A 27 15.64 0.36 3.49
N ASP A 28 16.81 -0.29 3.32
CA ASP A 28 18.02 0.32 2.77
C ASP A 28 18.20 0.01 1.28
N CYS A 29 17.59 -1.07 0.80
CA CYS A 29 17.56 -1.42 -0.61
C CYS A 29 16.63 -0.47 -1.39
N VAL A 30 16.95 -0.23 -2.67
CA VAL A 30 16.05 0.45 -3.62
C VAL A 30 14.68 -0.24 -3.68
N LEU A 31 14.67 -1.57 -3.62
CA LEU A 31 13.45 -2.34 -3.40
C LEU A 31 13.08 -2.25 -1.91
N CYS A 32 12.50 -1.11 -1.51
CA CYS A 32 12.26 -0.72 -0.12
C CYS A 32 11.16 -1.53 0.60
N THR A 33 11.22 -2.87 0.64
CA THR A 33 10.20 -3.72 1.26
C THR A 33 10.52 -3.99 2.73
N SER A 34 10.22 -3.02 3.59
CA SER A 34 10.61 -3.09 5.00
C SER A 34 9.67 -3.95 5.83
N ALA A 35 10.24 -4.82 6.65
CA ALA A 35 9.54 -5.57 7.69
C ALA A 35 9.35 -4.75 8.98
N VAL A 36 8.82 -5.35 10.05
CA VAL A 36 8.75 -4.72 11.39
C VAL A 36 9.77 -5.41 12.32
N PRO A 37 10.93 -4.78 12.59
CA PRO A 37 11.96 -5.36 13.44
C PRO A 37 11.40 -5.79 14.80
N GLY A 38 11.74 -7.01 15.22
CA GLY A 38 11.28 -7.59 16.49
C GLY A 38 9.83 -8.10 16.50
N LEU A 39 9.07 -7.95 15.41
CA LEU A 39 7.68 -8.42 15.32
C LEU A 39 7.45 -9.43 14.19
N THR A 40 7.89 -9.13 12.97
CA THR A 40 7.74 -10.02 11.82
C THR A 40 8.77 -9.67 10.74
N ASP A 41 9.18 -10.69 10.00
CA ASP A 41 9.98 -10.62 8.77
C ASP A 41 9.14 -10.30 7.52
N ARG A 42 7.81 -10.27 7.63
CA ARG A 42 6.93 -9.90 6.52
C ARG A 42 7.04 -8.42 6.21
N ALA A 43 7.06 -8.07 4.93
CA ALA A 43 7.02 -6.70 4.48
C ALA A 43 5.73 -6.00 4.98
N ALA A 44 5.89 -4.98 5.82
CA ALA A 44 4.82 -4.12 6.30
C ALA A 44 4.75 -2.80 5.53
N ARG A 45 5.85 -2.42 4.87
CA ARG A 45 5.92 -1.25 3.99
C ARG A 45 6.58 -1.64 2.67
N GLY A 46 6.23 -0.90 1.63
CA GLY A 46 6.75 -1.07 0.29
C GLY A 46 6.28 0.08 -0.60
N PRO A 47 6.75 0.13 -1.85
CA PRO A 47 6.31 1.14 -2.79
C PRO A 47 4.81 1.00 -3.08
N ALA A 48 4.12 2.13 -3.18
CA ALA A 48 2.71 2.17 -3.58
C ALA A 48 2.53 1.88 -5.08
N ALA A 49 3.53 2.21 -5.90
CA ALA A 49 3.57 1.96 -7.33
C ALA A 49 5.03 1.98 -7.83
N ARG A 50 5.27 1.44 -9.02
CA ARG A 50 6.50 1.64 -9.81
C ARG A 50 6.10 2.12 -11.20
N TYR A 51 6.85 3.05 -11.78
CA TYR A 51 6.55 3.62 -13.09
C TYR A 51 7.82 4.04 -13.82
N VAL A 52 7.76 3.98 -15.15
CA VAL A 52 8.79 4.44 -16.08
C VAL A 52 8.08 5.22 -17.17
N TRP A 53 8.51 6.47 -17.39
CA TRP A 53 7.96 7.34 -18.42
C TRP A 53 8.96 7.47 -19.56
N ASP A 54 8.52 7.12 -20.77
CA ASP A 54 9.24 7.44 -21.99
C ASP A 54 8.72 8.79 -22.51
N LEU A 55 9.58 9.80 -22.44
CA LEU A 55 9.22 11.17 -22.80
C LEU A 55 9.26 11.41 -24.32
N ALA A 56 9.91 10.53 -25.08
CA ALA A 56 9.94 10.59 -26.53
C ALA A 56 8.74 9.86 -27.15
N ASP A 57 8.29 8.77 -26.51
CA ASP A 57 7.13 7.99 -26.91
C ASP A 57 6.31 7.56 -25.69
N ARG A 58 5.20 8.26 -25.43
CA ARG A 58 4.35 7.99 -24.26
C ARG A 58 3.79 6.57 -24.24
N ASP A 59 3.57 5.93 -25.38
CA ASP A 59 2.99 4.58 -25.47
C ASP A 59 4.00 3.50 -25.04
N ASN A 60 5.28 3.86 -24.94
CA ASN A 60 6.33 3.03 -24.36
C ASN A 60 6.44 3.17 -22.82
N SER A 61 5.62 4.01 -22.19
CA SER A 61 5.60 4.16 -20.72
C SER A 61 4.96 2.95 -20.04
N ARG A 62 5.39 2.67 -18.80
CA ARG A 62 5.01 1.47 -18.05
C ARG A 62 4.78 1.76 -16.58
N TRP A 63 3.93 0.97 -15.93
CA TRP A 63 3.58 1.11 -14.52
C TRP A 63 3.11 -0.19 -13.88
N VAL A 64 3.11 -0.26 -12.55
CA VAL A 64 2.52 -1.38 -11.78
C VAL A 64 2.20 -0.94 -10.34
N VAL A 65 1.17 -1.53 -9.75
CA VAL A 65 0.84 -1.45 -8.31
C VAL A 65 0.95 -2.83 -7.65
N PRO A 66 1.17 -2.92 -6.32
CA PRO A 66 1.42 -4.19 -5.64
C PRO A 66 0.27 -5.21 -5.66
N PHE A 67 -0.96 -4.75 -5.92
CA PHE A 67 -2.13 -5.62 -5.97
C PHE A 67 -2.87 -5.46 -7.30
N GLY A 68 -3.72 -4.44 -7.39
CA GLY A 68 -4.49 -4.09 -8.57
C GLY A 68 -5.18 -2.75 -8.33
N ALA A 69 -5.92 -2.27 -9.34
CA ALA A 69 -6.51 -0.93 -9.32
C ALA A 69 -7.77 -0.82 -8.43
N ASP A 70 -8.34 -1.94 -7.96
CA ASP A 70 -9.57 -1.97 -7.18
C ASP A 70 -9.33 -2.46 -5.74
N GLY A 71 -9.79 -1.68 -4.75
CA GLY A 71 -9.70 -2.04 -3.33
C GLY A 71 -10.74 -3.06 -2.85
N VAL A 72 -11.75 -3.39 -3.68
CA VAL A 72 -12.84 -4.29 -3.33
C VAL A 72 -12.37 -5.75 -3.42
N ARG A 73 -12.45 -6.48 -2.30
CA ARG A 73 -12.11 -7.91 -2.27
C ARG A 73 -13.01 -8.70 -3.21
N GLY A 74 -12.37 -9.48 -4.09
CA GLY A 74 -13.06 -10.32 -5.07
C GLY A 74 -13.39 -9.62 -6.39
N ALA A 75 -13.15 -8.31 -6.50
CA ALA A 75 -13.21 -7.62 -7.78
C ALA A 75 -12.12 -8.11 -8.74
N ALA A 76 -12.38 -8.01 -10.04
CA ALA A 76 -11.45 -8.45 -11.08
C ALA A 76 -10.07 -7.80 -10.93
N HIS A 77 -10.05 -6.50 -10.60
CA HIS A 77 -8.83 -5.70 -10.48
C HIS A 77 -8.30 -5.60 -9.04
N HIS A 78 -8.66 -6.55 -8.16
CA HIS A 78 -8.20 -6.54 -6.77
C HIS A 78 -6.74 -6.96 -6.60
N ARG A 79 -6.26 -7.93 -7.40
CA ARG A 79 -4.90 -8.51 -7.30
C ARG A 79 -4.31 -8.93 -8.66
N ASP A 80 -4.89 -8.45 -9.75
CA ASP A 80 -4.51 -8.82 -11.12
C ASP A 80 -3.10 -8.36 -11.53
N GLN A 81 -2.56 -7.32 -10.89
CA GLN A 81 -1.18 -6.86 -11.11
C GLN A 81 -0.15 -7.53 -10.19
N LEU A 82 -0.57 -8.27 -9.16
CA LEU A 82 0.34 -8.93 -8.23
C LEU A 82 1.39 -9.82 -8.92
N PRO A 83 1.06 -10.62 -9.96
CA PRO A 83 2.06 -11.40 -10.68
C PRO A 83 3.16 -10.54 -11.30
N LEU A 84 2.81 -9.42 -11.95
CA LEU A 84 3.77 -8.49 -12.54
C LEU A 84 4.62 -7.81 -11.46
N TRP A 85 4.00 -7.43 -10.34
CA TRP A 85 4.71 -6.82 -9.22
C TRP A 85 5.81 -7.73 -8.66
N LEU A 86 5.50 -9.03 -8.52
CA LEU A 86 6.42 -10.03 -7.98
C LEU A 86 7.55 -10.37 -8.94
N SER A 87 7.29 -10.39 -10.25
CA SER A 87 8.33 -10.59 -11.28
C SER A 87 9.17 -9.34 -11.54
N GLY A 88 8.73 -8.17 -11.04
CA GLY A 88 9.37 -6.89 -11.35
C GLY A 88 9.01 -6.35 -12.74
N GLU A 89 7.99 -6.93 -13.38
CA GLU A 89 7.46 -6.48 -14.66
C GLU A 89 6.48 -5.32 -14.50
N LEU A 90 6.21 -4.61 -15.60
CA LEU A 90 5.38 -3.43 -15.63
C LEU A 90 4.32 -3.55 -16.74
N ALA A 91 3.08 -3.13 -16.45
CA ALA A 91 1.99 -3.02 -17.41
C ALA A 91 2.15 -1.75 -18.29
N PRO A 92 1.62 -1.75 -19.53
CA PRO A 92 1.59 -0.55 -20.37
C PRO A 92 0.74 0.56 -19.76
N VAL A 93 1.18 1.80 -19.95
CA VAL A 93 0.32 2.98 -19.78
C VAL A 93 -0.38 3.24 -21.12
N THR A 94 -1.67 2.91 -21.20
CA THR A 94 -2.48 3.22 -22.39
C THR A 94 -2.99 4.64 -22.30
N THR A 95 -2.60 5.48 -23.26
CA THR A 95 -3.06 6.88 -23.35
C THR A 95 -3.84 7.19 -24.63
N ASP A 96 -3.93 6.22 -25.54
CA ASP A 96 -4.79 6.33 -26.72
C ASP A 96 -6.25 6.16 -26.31
N TRP A 97 -7.01 7.25 -26.43
CA TRP A 97 -8.44 7.30 -26.13
C TRP A 97 -9.27 6.33 -26.97
N ALA A 98 -8.81 5.96 -28.17
CA ALA A 98 -9.52 4.98 -29.00
C ALA A 98 -9.47 3.56 -28.41
N LEU A 99 -8.52 3.28 -27.50
CA LEU A 99 -8.34 2.00 -26.83
C LEU A 99 -8.95 1.99 -25.41
N LEU A 100 -9.42 3.12 -24.91
CA LEU A 100 -9.91 3.27 -23.55
C LEU A 100 -11.44 3.33 -23.52
N THR A 101 -12.02 2.59 -22.59
CA THR A 101 -13.43 2.73 -22.23
C THR A 101 -13.52 3.65 -21.02
N PRO A 102 -14.33 4.73 -21.06
CA PRO A 102 -14.56 5.56 -19.89
C PRO A 102 -15.19 4.74 -18.76
N ASP A 103 -14.63 4.85 -17.56
CA ASP A 103 -15.31 4.31 -16.38
C ASP A 103 -16.62 5.07 -16.15
N PRO A 104 -17.71 4.38 -15.78
CA PRO A 104 -18.94 5.04 -15.38
C PRO A 104 -18.66 5.94 -14.18
N VAL A 105 -18.67 7.26 -14.39
CA VAL A 105 -18.69 8.21 -13.29
C VAL A 105 -20.11 8.20 -12.74
N GLU A 106 -20.32 7.52 -11.61
CA GLU A 106 -21.46 7.83 -10.76
C GLU A 106 -21.37 9.33 -10.46
N PRO A 107 -22.39 10.13 -10.78
CA PRO A 107 -22.35 11.55 -10.45
C PRO A 107 -22.19 11.62 -8.93
N SER A 108 -21.02 12.07 -8.48
CA SER A 108 -20.90 12.54 -7.11
C SER A 108 -22.01 13.58 -6.99
N GLY A 109 -23.03 13.30 -6.17
CA GLY A 109 -24.05 14.28 -5.86
C GLY A 109 -23.38 15.62 -5.53
N PRO A 110 -24.05 16.77 -5.72
CA PRO A 110 -23.44 18.07 -5.46
C PRO A 110 -22.70 18.00 -4.13
N ALA A 111 -21.38 18.24 -4.16
CA ALA A 111 -20.60 18.29 -2.95
C ALA A 111 -21.29 19.34 -2.06
N GLU A 112 -21.94 18.89 -0.98
CA GLU A 112 -22.52 19.85 -0.05
C GLU A 112 -21.38 20.77 0.39
N PRO A 113 -21.54 22.10 0.30
CA PRO A 113 -20.50 23.00 0.76
C PRO A 113 -20.22 22.65 2.21
N SER A 114 -19.02 22.13 2.47
CA SER A 114 -18.56 21.88 3.83
C SER A 114 -18.75 23.19 4.59
N ARG A 115 -19.53 23.15 5.68
CA ARG A 115 -19.69 24.32 6.56
C ARG A 115 -18.29 24.88 6.85
N PRO A 116 -18.09 26.21 6.79
CA PRO A 116 -16.82 26.78 7.19
C PRO A 116 -16.44 26.20 8.55
N VAL A 117 -15.26 25.58 8.64
CA VAL A 117 -14.68 25.26 9.94
C VAL A 117 -14.56 26.60 10.66
N GLY A 118 -15.38 26.79 11.70
CA GLY A 118 -15.29 27.97 12.55
C GLY A 118 -13.87 28.08 13.12
N PRO A 119 -13.47 29.26 13.60
CA PRO A 119 -12.17 29.41 14.23
C PRO A 119 -12.00 28.36 15.33
N THR A 120 -11.00 27.51 15.21
CA THR A 120 -10.61 26.60 16.28
C THR A 120 -10.16 27.45 17.46
N GLU A 121 -10.74 27.22 18.64
CA GLU A 121 -10.23 27.87 19.85
C GLU A 121 -8.74 27.51 20.02
N PRO A 122 -7.88 28.47 20.44
CA PRO A 122 -6.50 28.17 20.75
C PRO A 122 -6.46 27.03 21.76
N THR A 123 -5.79 25.94 21.41
CA THR A 123 -5.52 24.88 22.39
C THR A 123 -4.64 25.49 23.47
N ASP A 124 -5.07 25.42 24.73
CA ASP A 124 -4.24 25.80 25.87
C ASP A 124 -2.87 25.11 25.73
N PRO A 125 -1.76 25.83 25.97
CA PRO A 125 -0.44 25.22 25.90
C PRO A 125 -0.40 24.04 26.86
N MET A 126 0.17 22.93 26.39
CA MET A 126 0.44 21.74 27.21
C MET A 126 1.04 22.20 28.54
N THR A 127 0.33 22.00 29.64
CA THR A 127 0.92 22.12 30.97
C THR A 127 2.07 21.11 31.02
N GLU A 128 3.32 21.60 31.04
CA GLU A 128 4.46 20.77 31.44
C GLU A 128 4.17 20.31 32.87
N GLU A 129 3.80 19.04 33.02
CA GLU A 129 3.88 18.35 34.31
C GLU A 129 5.35 18.42 34.76
N PRO A 130 5.65 18.95 35.95
CA PRO A 130 7.02 19.02 36.42
C PRO A 130 7.55 17.60 36.60
N HIS A 131 8.56 17.25 35.81
CA HIS A 131 9.36 16.05 36.04
C HIS A 131 9.92 16.09 37.47
N VAL A 132 9.47 15.16 38.31
CA VAL A 132 10.11 14.79 39.58
C VAL A 132 11.05 13.62 39.32
#